data_AF-A0A5K3EZ18-F1
#
_entry.id   AF-A0A5K3EZ18-F1
#
_cell.length_a   1.000
_cell.length_b   1.000
_cell.length_c   1.000
_cell.angle_alpha   90.00
_cell.angle_beta   90.00
_cell.angle_gamma   90.00
#
_symmetry.space_group_name_H-M   'P 1'
#
loop_
_entity.id
_entity.type
_entity.pdbx_description
1 polymer ?
#
loop_
_entity_poly.entity_id
_entity_poly.type
_entity_poly.pdbx_seq_one_letter_code
_entity_poly.pdbx_strand_id
1 'polypeptide(L)'
;DILYCQVLTSVLKQLPYHPGHDEIINKILDQAFKRFEYKENLQSRRNAENINLVADMYAKVVGELSQTRFGLVRQHFTSRLAQLRAKESSSYTTHSIISLLMGMKFFRVKVG
;
A
#
# COMPACT_ATOMS: atom_id res chain seq x y z
N ASP A 1 7.26 -4.10 12.04
CA ASP A 1 6.39 -3.36 11.11
C ASP A 1 6.22 -1.88 11.44
N ILE A 2 5.65 -1.51 12.60
CA ILE A 2 5.35 -0.09 12.90
C ILE A 2 6.59 0.80 12.90
N LEU A 3 7.61 0.47 13.70
CA LEU A 3 8.87 1.22 13.76
C LEU A 3 9.56 1.28 12.40
N TYR A 4 9.55 0.17 11.67
CA TYR A 4 10.07 0.09 10.30
C TYR A 4 9.37 1.11 9.38
N CYS A 5 8.04 1.17 9.39
CA CYS A 5 7.28 2.13 8.57
C CYS A 5 7.56 3.58 8.97
N GLN A 6 7.72 3.86 10.27
CA GLN A 6 8.05 5.21 10.75
C GLN A 6 9.42 5.67 10.26
N VAL A 7 10.44 4.83 10.47
CA VAL A 7 11.81 5.11 10.01
C VAL A 7 11.83 5.25 8.49
N LEU A 8 11.19 4.31 7.78
CA LEU A 8 11.13 4.33 6.33
C LEU A 8 10.46 5.59 5.78
N THR A 9 9.33 6.03 6.36
CA THR A 9 8.66 7.28 5.95
C THR A 9 9.60 8.48 6.14
N SER A 10 10.35 8.55 7.24
CA SER A 10 11.31 9.64 7.48
C SER A 10 12.48 9.64 6.49
N VAL A 11 12.97 8.46 6.10
CA VAL A 11 14.03 8.32 5.08
C VAL A 11 13.50 8.69 3.69
N LEU A 12 12.30 8.21 3.32
CA LEU A 12 11.70 8.46 2.01
C LEU A 12 11.34 9.93 1.75
N LYS A 13 11.13 10.74 2.80
CA LYS A 13 11.02 12.20 2.66
C LYS A 13 12.27 12.86 2.08
N GLN A 14 13.43 12.20 2.20
CA GLN A 14 14.70 12.66 1.64
C GLN A 14 14.94 12.12 0.22
N LEU A 15 14.03 11.27 -0.30
CA LEU A 15 14.16 10.67 -1.64
C LEU A 15 14.13 11.68 -2.82
N PRO A 16 13.47 12.86 -2.77
CA PRO A 16 13.58 13.84 -3.86
C PRO A 16 15.02 14.22 -4.21
N TYR A 17 15.93 14.10 -3.24
CA TYR A 17 17.34 14.47 -3.39
C TYR A 17 18.19 13.39 -4.08
N HIS A 18 17.64 12.19 -4.38
CA HIS A 18 18.39 11.05 -4.92
C HIS A 18 17.63 10.28 -6.03
N PRO A 19 18.04 10.38 -7.31
CA PRO A 19 17.50 9.57 -8.40
C PRO A 19 18.05 8.13 -8.38
N GLY A 20 17.31 7.15 -8.95
CA GLY A 20 17.85 5.83 -9.31
C GLY A 20 17.55 4.63 -8.40
N HIS A 21 16.64 4.74 -7.43
CA HIS A 21 16.37 3.67 -6.45
C HIS A 21 15.12 2.81 -6.73
N ASP A 22 14.64 2.78 -7.97
CA ASP A 22 13.32 2.22 -8.31
C ASP A 22 13.19 0.73 -7.95
N GLU A 23 14.26 -0.06 -8.01
CA GLU A 23 14.24 -1.47 -7.58
C GLU A 23 13.90 -1.63 -6.09
N ILE A 24 14.51 -0.79 -5.24
CA ILE A 24 14.26 -0.80 -3.79
C ILE A 24 12.86 -0.27 -3.51
N ILE A 25 12.43 0.78 -4.23
CA ILE A 25 11.08 1.31 -4.11
C ILE A 25 10.04 0.25 -4.48
N ASN A 26 10.26 -0.51 -5.55
CA ASN A 26 9.36 -1.61 -5.94
C ASN A 26 9.26 -2.69 -4.84
N LYS A 27 10.39 -3.06 -4.22
CA LYS A 27 10.41 -4.00 -3.08
C LYS A 27 9.60 -3.47 -1.89
N ILE A 28 9.73 -2.19 -1.56
CA ILE A 28 8.94 -1.54 -0.50
C ILE A 28 7.45 -1.54 -0.85
N LEU A 29 7.10 -1.20 -2.10
CA LEU A 29 5.72 -1.21 -2.55
C LEU A 29 5.14 -2.62 -2.50
N ASP A 30 5.85 -3.65 -2.96
CA ASP A 30 5.36 -5.02 -2.87
C ASP A 30 5.10 -5.46 -1.43
N GLN A 31 5.98 -5.10 -0.50
CA GLN A 31 5.76 -5.33 0.92
C GLN A 31 4.53 -4.59 1.44
N ALA A 32 4.35 -3.33 1.06
CA ALA A 32 3.21 -2.52 1.49
C ALA A 32 1.89 -3.08 0.98
N PHE A 33 1.80 -3.37 -0.32
CA PHE A 33 0.57 -3.87 -0.92
C PHE A 33 0.21 -5.28 -0.42
N LYS A 34 1.18 -6.12 -0.06
CA LYS A 34 0.91 -7.40 0.62
C LYS A 34 0.21 -7.23 1.97
N ARG A 35 0.40 -6.08 2.63
CA ARG A 35 -0.29 -5.74 3.89
C ARG A 35 -1.71 -5.23 3.67
N PHE A 36 -2.08 -4.86 2.45
CA PHE A 36 -3.43 -4.45 2.07
C PHE A 36 -4.31 -5.62 1.63
N GLU A 37 -3.74 -6.80 1.38
CA GLU A 37 -4.50 -7.97 0.98
C GLU A 37 -5.52 -8.35 2.04
N TYR A 38 -6.78 -8.49 1.62
CA TYR A 38 -7.85 -8.97 2.46
C TYR A 38 -7.58 -10.43 2.88
N LYS A 39 -7.84 -10.74 4.15
CA LYS A 39 -7.62 -12.07 4.72
C LYS A 39 -8.82 -12.44 5.59
N GLU A 40 -9.72 -13.23 5.01
CA GLU A 40 -11.01 -13.64 5.58
C GLU A 40 -10.89 -14.17 7.02
N ASN A 41 -9.90 -15.05 7.27
CA ASN A 41 -9.71 -15.70 8.58
C ASN A 41 -8.98 -14.84 9.64
N LEU A 42 -8.41 -13.70 9.24
CA LEU A 42 -7.60 -12.85 10.12
C LEU A 42 -8.35 -11.60 10.59
N GLN A 43 -9.25 -11.07 9.76
CA GLN A 43 -10.08 -9.90 10.08
C GLN A 43 -11.17 -10.20 11.13
N SER A 44 -11.50 -11.48 11.35
CA SER A 44 -12.49 -11.94 12.34
C SER A 44 -11.91 -12.23 13.73
N ARG A 45 -10.58 -12.19 13.90
CA ARG A 45 -9.90 -12.55 15.17
C ARG A 45 -9.52 -11.32 16.00
N ARG A 46 -9.27 -11.56 17.30
CA ARG A 46 -8.78 -10.64 18.35
C ARG A 46 -7.53 -9.79 17.99
N ASN A 47 -6.91 -10.04 16.82
CA ASN A 47 -5.74 -9.32 16.29
C ASN A 47 -6.07 -8.40 15.10
N ALA A 48 -7.33 -8.26 14.70
CA ALA A 48 -7.74 -7.43 13.55
C ALA A 48 -7.29 -5.97 13.72
N GLU A 49 -7.40 -5.41 14.93
CA GLU A 49 -6.92 -4.07 15.25
C GLU A 49 -5.42 -3.89 14.98
N ASN A 50 -4.59 -4.84 15.40
CA ASN A 50 -3.14 -4.82 15.15
C ASN A 50 -2.82 -4.94 13.65
N ILE A 51 -3.56 -5.78 12.93
CA ILE A 51 -3.39 -5.94 11.48
C ILE A 51 -3.76 -4.65 10.75
N ASN A 52 -4.87 -4.02 11.12
CA ASN A 52 -5.32 -2.76 10.56
C ASN A 52 -4.35 -1.62 10.89
N LEU A 53 -3.80 -1.59 12.11
CA LEU A 53 -2.75 -0.65 12.50
C LEU A 53 -1.49 -0.81 11.64
N VAL A 54 -1.04 -2.05 11.40
CA VAL A 54 0.11 -2.31 10.52
C VAL A 54 -0.19 -1.88 9.09
N ALA A 55 -1.36 -2.23 8.54
CA ALA A 55 -1.76 -1.80 7.20
C ALA A 55 -1.80 -0.28 7.06
N ASP A 56 -2.30 0.43 8.08
CA ASP A 56 -2.31 1.89 8.13
C ASP A 56 -0.91 2.51 8.12
N MET A 57 0.05 1.88 8.79
CA MET A 57 1.43 2.33 8.77
C MET A 57 2.07 2.14 7.39
N TYR A 58 1.78 1.05 6.69
CA TYR A 58 2.23 0.86 5.31
C TYR A 58 1.49 1.78 4.32
N ALA A 59 0.22 2.12 4.55
CA ALA A 59 -0.51 3.09 3.74
C ALA A 59 0.14 4.48 3.81
N LYS A 60 0.68 4.88 4.97
CA LYS A 60 1.46 6.12 5.11
C LYS A 60 2.75 6.10 4.28
N VAL A 61 3.47 4.97 4.27
CA VAL A 61 4.67 4.78 3.44
C VAL A 61 4.33 4.92 1.96
N VAL A 62 3.25 4.30 1.49
CA VAL A 62 2.78 4.42 0.10
C VAL A 62 2.38 5.86 -0.23
N GLY A 63 1.70 6.54 0.69
CA GLY A 63 1.37 7.95 0.55
C GLY A 63 2.60 8.84 0.39
N GLU A 64 3.67 8.61 1.17
CA GLU A 64 4.94 9.32 1.02
C GLU A 64 5.60 9.04 -0.34
N LEU A 65 5.69 7.77 -0.74
CA LEU A 65 6.23 7.39 -2.05
C LEU A 65 5.46 7.99 -3.22
N SER A 66 4.14 8.18 -3.07
CA SER A 66 3.33 8.76 -4.14
C SER A 66 3.73 10.19 -4.51
N GLN A 67 4.35 10.93 -3.59
CA GLN A 67 4.80 12.31 -3.84
C GLN A 67 6.01 12.38 -4.78
N THR A 68 6.87 11.36 -4.78
CA THR A 68 8.14 11.37 -5.52
C THR A 68 8.24 10.28 -6.59
N ARG A 69 7.42 9.23 -6.47
CA ARG A 69 7.40 8.03 -7.32
C ARG A 69 5.96 7.65 -7.69
N PHE A 70 5.14 8.65 -8.01
CA PHE A 70 3.73 8.48 -8.40
C PHE A 70 3.52 7.39 -9.46
N GLY A 71 4.37 7.35 -10.49
CA GLY A 71 4.26 6.37 -11.57
C GLY A 71 4.31 4.92 -11.08
N LEU A 72 5.26 4.59 -10.21
CA LEU A 72 5.41 3.25 -9.62
C LEU A 72 4.24 2.91 -8.71
N VAL A 73 3.83 3.84 -7.84
CA VAL A 73 2.68 3.63 -6.94
C VAL A 73 1.40 3.38 -7.75
N ARG A 74 1.15 4.19 -8.79
CA ARG A 74 0.01 4.02 -9.69
C ARG A 74 0.06 2.67 -10.40
N GLN A 75 1.21 2.25 -10.90
CA GLN A 75 1.37 0.96 -11.56
C GLN A 75 1.03 -0.21 -10.61
N HIS A 76 1.55 -0.18 -9.38
CA HIS A 76 1.27 -1.22 -8.38
C HIS A 76 -0.22 -1.30 -8.01
N PHE A 77 -0.88 -0.15 -7.87
CA PHE A 77 -2.31 -0.08 -7.57
C PHE A 77 -3.15 -0.59 -8.75
N THR A 78 -2.94 -0.05 -9.94
CA THR A 78 -3.74 -0.39 -11.13
C THR A 78 -3.57 -1.87 -11.50
N SER A 79 -2.34 -2.41 -11.40
CA SER A 79 -2.08 -3.83 -11.66
C SER A 79 -2.88 -4.75 -10.73
N ARG A 80 -2.86 -4.47 -9.41
CA ARG A 80 -3.60 -5.27 -8.43
C ARG A 80 -5.11 -5.11 -8.55
N LEU A 81 -5.59 -3.89 -8.84
CA LEU A 81 -7.01 -3.66 -9.08
C LEU A 81 -7.49 -4.41 -10.33
N ALA A 82 -6.71 -4.42 -11.41
CA ALA A 82 -7.02 -5.17 -12.62
C ALA A 82 -7.06 -6.69 -12.35
N GLN A 83 -6.08 -7.22 -11.60
CA GLN A 83 -6.06 -8.63 -11.20
C GLN A 83 -7.28 -9.02 -10.36
N LEU A 84 -7.74 -8.16 -9.45
CA LEU A 84 -8.94 -8.42 -8.66
C LEU A 84 -10.21 -8.36 -9.50
N ARG A 85 -10.31 -7.41 -10.43
CA ARG A 85 -11.47 -7.27 -11.33
C ARG A 85 -11.59 -8.39 -12.36
N ALA A 86 -10.49 -9.05 -12.69
CA ALA A 86 -10.48 -10.21 -13.59
C ALA A 86 -10.98 -11.50 -12.92
N LYS A 87 -11.10 -11.53 -11.59
CA LYS A 87 -11.63 -12.68 -10.85
C LYS A 87 -13.16 -12.66 -10.87
N GLU A 88 -13.76 -13.82 -10.65
CA GLU A 88 -15.20 -13.93 -10.44
C GLU A 88 -15.66 -13.07 -9.26
N SER A 89 -16.80 -12.39 -9.47
CA SER A 89 -17.42 -11.55 -8.47
C SER A 89 -17.87 -12.38 -7.27
N SER A 90 -17.33 -12.07 -6.10
CA SER A 90 -17.65 -12.74 -4.84
C SER A 90 -17.49 -11.78 -3.67
N SER A 91 -18.01 -12.17 -2.49
CA SER A 91 -17.78 -11.41 -1.26
C SER A 91 -16.28 -11.19 -1.00
N TYR A 92 -15.46 -12.23 -1.19
CA TYR A 92 -14.01 -12.14 -1.02
C TYR A 92 -13.37 -11.12 -1.98
N THR A 93 -13.74 -11.15 -3.26
CA THR A 93 -13.22 -10.20 -4.26
C THR A 93 -13.62 -8.76 -3.92
N THR A 94 -14.87 -8.55 -3.49
CA THR A 94 -15.35 -7.23 -3.04
C THR A 94 -14.56 -6.72 -1.84
N HIS A 95 -14.37 -7.53 -0.80
CA HIS A 95 -13.59 -7.15 0.37
C HIS A 95 -12.11 -6.91 0.02
N SER A 96 -11.54 -7.69 -0.90
CA SER A 96 -10.17 -7.47 -1.41
C SER A 96 -10.01 -6.12 -2.11
N ILE A 97 -11.00 -5.71 -2.92
CA ILE A 97 -11.01 -4.39 -3.55
C ILE A 97 -11.12 -3.29 -2.50
N ILE A 98 -12.01 -3.45 -1.51
CA ILE A 98 -12.16 -2.47 -0.42
C ILE A 98 -10.85 -2.33 0.38
N SER A 99 -10.20 -3.44 0.76
CA SER A 99 -8.93 -3.39 1.49
C SER A 99 -7.81 -2.75 0.66
N LEU A 100 -7.76 -2.99 -0.66
CA LEU A 100 -6.84 -2.32 -1.57
C LEU A 100 -7.08 -0.80 -1.61
N LEU A 101 -8.34 -0.36 -1.69
CA LEU A 101 -8.70 1.06 -1.67
C LEU A 101 -8.34 1.72 -0.34
N MET A 102 -8.60 1.05 0.78
CA MET A 102 -8.23 1.54 2.11
C MET A 102 -6.72 1.70 2.28
N GLY A 103 -5.92 0.80 1.69
CA GLY A 103 -4.46 0.90 1.65
C GLY A 103 -3.94 2.15 0.91
N MET A 104 -4.78 2.77 0.08
CA MET A 104 -4.46 3.98 -0.68
C MET A 104 -4.97 5.27 -0.03
N LYS A 105 -5.52 5.24 1.20
CA LYS A 105 -6.17 6.41 1.84
C LYS A 105 -5.29 7.66 2.03
N PHE A 106 -3.96 7.50 2.02
CA PHE A 106 -3.00 8.61 2.12
C PHE A 106 -2.42 9.03 0.75
N PHE A 107 -2.88 8.42 -0.34
CA PHE A 107 -2.46 8.77 -1.68
C PHE A 107 -2.96 10.17 -2.04
N ARG A 108 -2.03 11.07 -2.39
CA ARG A 108 -2.36 12.45 -2.78
C ARG A 108 -1.87 12.69 -4.21
N VAL A 109 -2.81 12.94 -5.12
CA VAL A 109 -2.48 13.45 -6.45
C VAL A 109 -2.22 14.94 -6.31
N LYS A 110 -0.98 15.39 -6.55
CA LYS A 110 -0.77 16.80 -6.87
C LYS A 110 -1.25 16.98 -8.31
N VAL A 111 -2.40 17.61 -8.48
CA VAL A 111 -2.80 18.17 -9.77
C VAL A 111 -1.88 19.37 -9.96
N GLY A 112 -0.83 19.18 -10.77
CA GLY A 112 0.08 20.23 -11.18
C GLY A 112 -0.51 21.05 -12.31
#